data_AF-A0A964RU83-F1
#
_entry.id   AF-A0A964RU83-F1
#
_cell.length_a   1.000
_cell.length_b   1.000
_cell.length_c   1.000
_cell.angle_alpha   90.00
_cell.angle_beta   90.00
_cell.angle_gamma   90.00
#
_symmetry.space_group_name_H-M   'P 1'
#
loop_
_entity.id
_entity.type
_entity.pdbx_description
1 polymer ?
#
loop_
_entity_poly.entity_id
_entity_poly.type
_entity_poly.pdbx_seq_one_letter_code
_entity_poly.pdbx_strand_id
1 'polypeptide(L)'
;MTTFDERKSKSFDVVLDTIKLIITLSTAIIGYFTSSIIFNENNQKQILQLFKFPIYIKLTLIFFSLSVFFALSSILKISGVLGNKYVNDKDVTIYDPGNRLFYSLSLIFFFIGVILLGYVAFSSIDNLYVSPKK
;
A
#
# COMPACT_ATOMS: atom_id res chain seq x y z
N MET A 1 15.40 4.43 -35.97
CA MET A 1 14.77 3.30 -35.25
C MET A 1 14.93 3.57 -33.75
N THR A 2 14.17 4.53 -33.20
CA THR A 2 14.38 5.08 -31.83
C THR A 2 13.09 5.25 -31.03
N THR A 3 11.92 5.22 -31.67
CA THR A 3 10.62 5.44 -31.02
C THR A 3 10.10 4.25 -30.21
N PHE A 4 10.69 3.06 -30.37
CA PHE A 4 10.28 1.86 -29.63
C PHE A 4 10.89 1.79 -28.22
N ASP A 5 12.14 2.24 -28.05
CA ASP A 5 12.82 2.27 -26.75
C ASP A 5 12.27 3.37 -25.83
N GLU A 6 11.98 4.56 -26.36
CA GLU A 6 11.36 5.64 -25.57
C GLU A 6 9.97 5.26 -25.02
N ARG A 7 9.15 4.54 -25.81
CA ARG A 7 7.82 4.10 -25.36
C ARG A 7 7.92 3.05 -24.25
N LYS A 8 8.88 2.13 -24.33
CA LYS A 8 9.13 1.15 -23.27
C LYS A 8 9.63 1.85 -22.01
N SER A 9 10.60 2.75 -22.11
CA SER A 9 11.13 3.53 -20.98
C SER A 9 10.02 4.31 -20.27
N LYS A 10 9.20 5.05 -21.03
CA LYS A 10 8.10 5.84 -20.46
C LYS A 10 7.05 4.98 -19.76
N SER A 11 6.84 3.76 -20.23
CA SER A 11 5.91 2.81 -19.59
C SER A 11 6.47 2.27 -18.27
N PHE A 12 7.79 2.02 -18.19
CA PHE A 12 8.45 1.68 -16.93
C PHE A 12 8.37 2.82 -15.92
N ASP A 13 8.61 4.06 -16.35
CA ASP A 13 8.54 5.24 -15.48
C ASP A 13 7.15 5.41 -14.85
N VAL A 14 6.09 5.29 -15.66
CA VAL A 14 4.70 5.37 -15.16
C VAL A 14 4.39 4.27 -14.13
N VAL A 15 4.85 3.04 -14.39
CA VAL A 15 4.66 1.92 -13.45
C VAL A 15 5.42 2.17 -12.15
N LEU A 16 6.69 2.61 -12.24
CA LEU A 16 7.50 2.92 -11.07
C LEU A 16 6.89 4.05 -10.24
N ASP A 17 6.40 5.10 -10.87
CA ASP A 17 5.75 6.22 -10.17
C ASP A 17 4.45 5.79 -9.50
N THR A 18 3.69 4.91 -10.14
CA THR A 18 2.49 4.32 -9.53
C THR A 18 2.84 3.47 -8.31
N ILE A 19 3.88 2.64 -8.38
CA ILE A 19 4.32 1.82 -7.24
C ILE A 19 4.81 2.71 -6.09
N LYS A 20 5.59 3.75 -6.38
CA LYS A 20 6.02 4.74 -5.38
C LYS A 20 4.82 5.38 -4.69
N LEU A 21 3.80 5.78 -5.46
CA LEU A 21 2.58 6.38 -4.92
C LEU A 21 1.82 5.42 -3.99
N ILE A 22 1.72 4.12 -4.35
CA ILE A 22 1.14 3.09 -3.47
C ILE A 22 1.94 2.96 -2.16
N ILE A 23 3.27 2.97 -2.24
CA ILE A 23 4.14 2.92 -1.06
C ILE A 23 3.91 4.15 -0.19
N THR A 24 3.94 5.36 -0.77
CA THR A 24 3.75 6.62 -0.05
C THR A 24 2.40 6.70 0.65
N LEU A 25 1.31 6.30 -0.03
CA LEU A 25 -0.02 6.27 0.58
C LEU A 25 -0.08 5.26 1.72
N SER A 26 0.41 4.05 1.49
CA SER A 26 0.39 2.99 2.51
C SER A 26 1.20 3.37 3.74
N THR A 27 2.39 3.96 3.57
CA THR A 27 3.23 4.39 4.69
C THR A 27 2.67 5.60 5.42
N ALA A 28 2.04 6.56 4.72
CA ALA A 28 1.35 7.67 5.36
C ALA A 28 0.18 7.20 6.23
N ILE A 29 -0.61 6.23 5.75
CA ILE A 29 -1.71 5.64 6.53
C ILE A 29 -1.16 4.92 7.75
N ILE A 30 -0.14 4.06 7.59
CA ILE A 30 0.52 3.37 8.71
C ILE A 30 1.03 4.41 9.72
N GLY A 31 1.77 5.42 9.27
CA GLY A 31 2.32 6.47 10.12
C GLY A 31 1.26 7.25 10.89
N TYR A 32 0.13 7.59 10.25
CA TYR A 32 -0.99 8.24 10.91
C TYR A 32 -1.59 7.39 12.03
N PHE A 33 -1.83 6.10 11.77
CA PHE A 33 -2.35 5.17 12.78
C PHE A 33 -1.37 4.96 13.93
N THR A 34 -0.10 4.71 13.61
CA THR A 34 0.94 4.50 14.61
C THR A 34 1.16 5.75 15.47
N SER A 35 1.19 6.93 14.87
CA SER A 35 1.26 8.21 15.60
C SER A 35 0.04 8.40 16.52
N SER A 36 -1.16 8.13 16.02
CA SER A 36 -2.40 8.27 16.80
C SER A 36 -2.46 7.30 18.00
N ILE A 37 -1.88 6.10 17.87
CA ILE A 37 -1.83 5.09 18.93
C ILE A 37 -0.72 5.39 19.96
N ILE A 38 0.44 5.88 19.51
CA ILE A 38 1.62 6.12 20.36
C ILE A 38 1.53 7.47 21.11
N PHE A 39 1.16 8.56 20.43
CA PHE A 39 1.19 9.90 21.03
C PHE A 39 0.03 10.20 21.98
N ASN A 40 -0.96 9.31 22.08
CA ASN A 40 -2.16 9.55 22.86
C ASN A 40 -2.29 8.51 23.99
N GLU A 41 -1.31 8.48 24.89
CA GLU A 41 -1.27 7.56 26.04
C GLU A 41 -2.51 7.67 26.95
N ASN A 42 -3.04 8.89 27.15
CA ASN A 42 -4.29 9.09 27.91
C ASN A 42 -5.55 8.60 27.15
N ASN A 43 -5.46 8.47 25.83
CA ASN A 43 -6.55 8.02 24.97
C ASN A 43 -6.42 6.56 24.55
N GLN A 44 -5.40 5.79 24.97
CA GLN A 44 -5.33 4.38 24.60
C GLN A 44 -6.60 3.60 24.98
N LYS A 45 -7.18 3.91 26.14
CA LYS A 45 -8.47 3.33 26.57
C LYS A 45 -9.66 3.87 25.76
N GLN A 46 -9.68 5.16 25.43
CA GLN A 46 -10.75 5.76 24.62
C GLN A 46 -10.70 5.35 23.15
N ILE A 47 -9.51 5.20 22.56
CA ILE A 47 -9.27 4.75 21.19
C ILE A 47 -9.63 3.26 21.06
N LEU A 48 -9.23 2.42 22.02
CA LEU A 48 -9.69 1.02 22.08
C LEU A 48 -11.21 0.90 22.29
N GLN A 49 -11.86 1.88 22.91
CA GLN A 49 -13.32 1.94 23.05
C GLN A 49 -14.03 2.54 21.82
N LEU A 50 -13.39 3.51 21.12
CA LEU A 50 -13.91 4.14 19.91
C LEU A 50 -13.97 3.14 18.75
N PHE A 51 -12.98 2.26 18.70
CA PHE A 51 -12.88 1.20 17.72
C PHE A 51 -13.48 -0.07 18.30
N LYS A 52 -14.72 -0.36 17.89
CA LYS A 52 -15.51 -1.55 18.29
C LYS A 52 -14.76 -2.88 18.07
N PHE A 53 -13.72 -2.87 17.24
CA PHE A 53 -12.93 -4.03 16.84
C PHE A 53 -11.44 -3.67 16.64
N PRO A 54 -10.60 -3.73 17.69
CA PRO A 54 -9.16 -3.48 17.57
C PRO A 54 -8.47 -4.47 16.61
N ILE A 55 -9.11 -5.61 16.31
CA ILE A 55 -8.61 -6.62 15.36
C ILE A 55 -8.59 -6.10 13.91
N TYR A 56 -9.59 -5.31 13.48
CA TYR A 56 -9.67 -4.83 12.10
C TYR A 56 -8.62 -3.76 11.80
N ILE A 57 -8.23 -2.95 12.79
CA ILE A 57 -7.13 -1.98 12.65
C ILE A 57 -5.81 -2.70 12.48
N LYS A 58 -5.55 -3.73 13.29
CA LYS A 58 -4.34 -4.56 13.16
C LYS A 58 -4.30 -5.23 11.79
N LEU A 59 -5.41 -5.81 11.33
CA LEU A 59 -5.53 -6.39 9.99
C LEU A 59 -5.25 -5.34 8.90
N THR A 60 -5.84 -4.14 9.01
CA THR A 60 -5.62 -3.03 8.08
C THR A 60 -4.15 -2.68 7.96
N LEU A 61 -3.45 -2.52 9.10
CA LEU A 61 -2.01 -2.24 9.13
C LEU A 61 -1.17 -3.38 8.52
N ILE A 62 -1.55 -4.64 8.77
CA ILE A 62 -0.89 -5.81 8.17
C ILE A 62 -1.06 -5.79 6.65
N PHE A 63 -2.26 -5.50 6.14
CA PHE A 63 -2.52 -5.43 4.71
C PHE A 63 -1.75 -4.29 4.02
N PHE A 64 -1.70 -3.11 4.62
CA PHE A 64 -0.86 -2.02 4.10
C PHE A 64 0.64 -2.37 4.15
N SER A 65 1.11 -3.04 5.21
CA SER A 65 2.51 -3.47 5.30
C SER A 65 2.85 -4.52 4.24
N LEU A 66 1.96 -5.49 3.99
CA LEU A 66 2.11 -6.46 2.90
C LEU A 66 2.09 -5.77 1.54
N SER A 67 1.20 -4.80 1.33
CA SER A 67 1.14 -4.02 0.09
C SER A 67 2.48 -3.32 -0.20
N VAL A 68 3.08 -2.68 0.81
CA VAL A 68 4.40 -2.04 0.72
C VAL A 68 5.50 -3.06 0.44
N PHE A 69 5.49 -4.20 1.13
CA PHE A 69 6.47 -5.26 0.92
C PHE A 69 6.47 -5.78 -0.53
N PHE A 70 5.28 -6.05 -1.08
CA PHE A 70 5.13 -6.49 -2.47
C PHE A 70 5.44 -5.38 -3.49
N ALA A 71 5.09 -4.13 -3.18
CA ALA A 71 5.46 -2.96 -3.98
C ALA A 71 6.98 -2.81 -4.09
N LEU A 72 7.69 -2.87 -2.95
CA LEU A 72 9.15 -2.81 -2.90
C LEU A 72 9.79 -3.98 -3.66
N SER A 73 9.25 -5.19 -3.51
CA SER A 73 9.72 -6.38 -4.24
C SER A 73 9.56 -6.20 -5.76
N SER A 74 8.46 -5.57 -6.21
CA SER A 74 8.27 -5.24 -7.61
C SER A 74 9.27 -4.18 -8.10
N ILE A 75 9.53 -3.11 -7.33
CA ILE A 75 10.55 -2.11 -7.69
C ILE A 75 11.93 -2.74 -7.78
N LEU A 76 12.34 -3.53 -6.78
CA LEU A 76 13.66 -4.18 -6.77
C LEU A 76 13.85 -5.10 -7.98
N LYS A 77 12.79 -5.80 -8.39
CA LYS A 77 12.82 -6.67 -9.56
C LYS A 77 12.86 -5.86 -10.86
N ILE A 78 12.07 -4.79 -11.00
CA ILE A 78 12.15 -3.86 -12.15
C ILE A 78 13.55 -3.26 -12.26
N SER A 79 14.06 -2.69 -11.17
CA SER A 79 15.39 -2.07 -11.13
C SER A 79 16.53 -3.06 -11.40
N GLY A 80 16.40 -4.30 -10.91
CA GLY A 80 17.37 -5.37 -11.19
C GLY A 80 17.41 -5.76 -12.67
N VAL A 81 16.26 -5.75 -13.36
CA VAL A 81 16.18 -6.00 -14.81
C VAL A 81 16.76 -4.83 -15.60
N LEU A 82 16.46 -3.58 -15.22
CA LEU A 82 16.99 -2.38 -15.89
C LEU A 82 18.51 -2.18 -15.68
N GLY A 83 19.05 -2.59 -14.53
CA GLY A 83 20.48 -2.44 -14.20
C GLY A 83 21.38 -3.51 -14.82
N ASN A 84 20.81 -4.59 -15.36
CA ASN A 84 21.58 -5.72 -15.87
C ASN A 84 21.99 -5.50 -17.33
N LYS A 85 23.23 -5.00 -17.52
CA LYS A 85 23.84 -4.72 -18.84
C LYS A 85 23.99 -5.93 -19.77
N TYR A 86 23.69 -7.14 -19.29
CA TYR A 86 23.79 -8.39 -20.05
C TYR A 86 22.43 -8.92 -20.55
N VAL A 87 21.32 -8.25 -20.21
CA VAL A 87 19.99 -8.66 -20.70
C VAL A 87 19.79 -8.04 -22.08
N ASN A 88 19.54 -8.88 -23.08
CA ASN A 88 19.20 -8.45 -24.43
C ASN A 88 17.97 -7.51 -24.36
N ASP A 89 18.05 -6.28 -24.89
CA ASP A 89 16.96 -5.29 -24.88
C ASP A 89 15.62 -5.81 -25.45
N LYS A 90 15.69 -6.89 -26.25
CA LYS A 90 14.54 -7.59 -26.81
C LYS A 90 13.74 -8.40 -25.79
N ASP A 91 14.38 -8.88 -24.72
CA ASP A 91 13.79 -9.76 -23.71
C ASP A 91 13.32 -9.00 -22.46
N VAL A 92 13.73 -7.74 -22.31
CA VAL A 92 13.26 -6.87 -21.23
C VAL A 92 11.79 -6.51 -21.47
N THR A 93 10.91 -7.14 -20.69
CA THR A 93 9.47 -6.89 -20.72
C THR A 93 8.98 -6.51 -19.33
N ILE A 94 8.17 -5.44 -19.26
CA ILE A 94 7.46 -5.01 -18.03
C ILE A 94 6.50 -6.12 -17.56
N TYR A 95 6.07 -6.97 -18.50
CA TYR A 95 5.11 -8.05 -18.31
C TYR A 95 5.72 -9.37 -17.80
N ASP A 96 6.95 -9.35 -17.28
CA ASP A 96 7.52 -10.53 -16.63
C ASP A 96 6.52 -11.06 -15.57
N PRO A 97 6.15 -12.35 -15.65
CA PRO A 97 5.07 -12.92 -14.83
C PRO A 97 5.30 -12.70 -13.34
N GLY A 98 6.56 -12.67 -12.86
CA GLY A 98 6.82 -12.41 -11.45
C GLY A 98 6.60 -10.95 -11.05
N ASN A 99 6.90 -9.99 -11.94
CA ASN A 99 6.60 -8.57 -11.68
C ASN A 99 5.10 -8.31 -11.66
N ARG A 100 4.39 -8.94 -12.60
CA ARG A 100 2.92 -8.88 -12.65
C ARG A 100 2.30 -9.44 -11.38
N LEU A 101 2.81 -10.55 -10.85
CA LEU A 101 2.34 -11.13 -9.60
C LEU A 101 2.58 -10.19 -8.42
N PHE A 102 3.80 -9.67 -8.23
CA PHE A 102 4.11 -8.78 -7.10
C PHE A 102 3.33 -7.47 -7.15
N TYR A 103 3.22 -6.85 -8.32
CA TYR A 103 2.42 -5.64 -8.50
C TYR A 103 0.93 -5.89 -8.25
N SER A 104 0.39 -7.00 -8.77
CA SER A 104 -1.02 -7.35 -8.56
C SER A 104 -1.32 -7.66 -7.09
N LEU A 105 -0.44 -8.40 -6.40
CA LEU A 105 -0.58 -8.66 -4.96
C LEU A 105 -0.52 -7.36 -4.16
N SER A 106 0.40 -6.45 -4.51
CA SER A 106 0.50 -5.14 -3.86
C SER A 106 -0.81 -4.36 -3.98
N LEU A 107 -1.42 -4.31 -5.17
CA LEU A 107 -2.71 -3.67 -5.40
C LEU A 107 -3.84 -4.35 -4.64
N ILE A 108 -3.92 -5.69 -4.67
CA ILE A 108 -4.96 -6.45 -3.97
C ILE A 108 -4.91 -6.13 -2.46
N PHE A 109 -3.73 -6.20 -1.84
CA PHE A 109 -3.58 -5.89 -0.43
C PHE A 109 -3.82 -4.41 -0.11
N PHE A 110 -3.46 -3.51 -1.02
CA PHE A 110 -3.77 -2.09 -0.88
C PHE A 110 -5.29 -1.86 -0.83
N PHE A 111 -6.04 -2.39 -1.79
CA PHE A 111 -7.49 -2.22 -1.85
C PHE A 111 -8.21 -2.90 -0.68
N ILE A 112 -7.77 -4.10 -0.26
CA ILE A 112 -8.29 -4.75 0.95
C ILE A 112 -8.04 -3.86 2.18
N GLY A 113 -6.85 -3.28 2.31
CA GLY A 113 -6.51 -2.32 3.35
C GLY A 113 -7.43 -1.09 3.34
N VAL A 114 -7.69 -0.52 2.17
CA VAL A 114 -8.61 0.63 2.01
C VAL A 114 -10.05 0.28 2.38
N ILE A 115 -10.54 -0.91 1.99
CA ILE A 115 -11.90 -1.37 2.33
C ILE A 115 -12.03 -1.55 3.85
N LEU A 116 -11.05 -2.19 4.48
CA LEU A 116 -11.03 -2.38 5.92
C LEU A 116 -10.92 -1.04 6.66
N LEU A 117 -10.11 -0.11 6.15
CA LEU A 117 -10.02 1.24 6.69
C LEU A 117 -11.37 1.96 6.63
N GLY A 118 -12.07 1.88 5.49
CA GLY A 118 -13.41 2.43 5.32
C GLY A 118 -14.43 1.82 6.29
N TYR A 119 -14.37 0.50 6.48
CA TYR A 119 -15.23 -0.21 7.44
C TYR A 119 -14.97 0.22 8.89
N VAL A 120 -13.69 0.34 9.28
CA VAL A 120 -13.28 0.84 10.59
C VAL A 120 -13.75 2.28 10.80
N ALA A 121 -13.55 3.15 9.82
CA ALA A 121 -13.98 4.55 9.90
C ALA A 121 -15.51 4.67 10.02
N PHE A 122 -16.27 3.93 9.22
CA PHE A 122 -17.73 3.92 9.27
C PHE A 122 -18.25 3.40 10.63
N SER A 123 -17.69 2.29 11.12
CA SER A 123 -18.07 1.73 12.43
C SER A 123 -17.74 2.67 13.59
N SER A 124 -16.73 3.52 13.47
CA SER A 124 -16.39 4.52 14.50
C SER A 124 -17.33 5.73 14.47
N ILE A 125 -17.82 6.13 13.29
CA ILE A 125 -18.80 7.22 13.17
C ILE A 125 -20.13 6.82 13.81
N ASP A 126 -20.61 5.60 13.55
CA ASP A 126 -21.85 5.10 14.17
C ASP A 126 -21.79 5.12 15.71
N ASN A 127 -20.63 4.81 16.29
CA ASN A 127 -20.43 4.87 17.75
C ASN A 127 -20.50 6.30 18.32
N LEU A 128 -20.08 7.31 17.56
CA LEU A 128 -20.14 8.72 17.98
C LEU A 128 -21.58 9.26 17.99
N TYR A 129 -22.45 8.74 17.12
CA TYR A 129 -23.86 9.16 17.06
C TYR A 129 -24.79 8.36 17.99
N VAL A 130 -24.42 7.13 18.37
CA VAL A 130 -25.25 6.24 19.23
C VAL A 130 -24.93 6.37 20.72
N SER A 131 -23.97 7.20 21.13
CA SER A 131 -23.74 7.51 22.56
C SER A 131 -24.56 8.75 22.96
N PRO A 132 -25.80 8.61 23.50
CA PRO A 132 -26.47 9.75 24.10
C PRO A 132 -25.61 10.21 25.28
N LYS A 133 -25.26 11.51 25.26
CA LYS A 133 -24.66 12.23 26.38
C LYS A 133 -25.25 11.72 27.70
N LYS A 134 -24.42 11.08 28.52
CA LYS A 134 -24.67 10.93 29.96
C LYS A 134 -23.73 11.87 30.70
#